data_AF-A0A674EIL4-F1
#
_entry.id   AF-A0A674EIL4-F1
#
_cell.length_a   1.000
_cell.length_b   1.000
_cell.length_c   1.000
_cell.angle_alpha   90.00
_cell.angle_beta   90.00
_cell.angle_gamma   90.00
#
_symmetry.space_group_name_H-M   'P 1'
#
loop_
_entity.id
_entity.type
_entity.pdbx_description
1 polymer ?
#
loop_
_entity_poly.entity_id
_entity_poly.type
_entity_poly.pdbx_seq_one_letter_code
_entity_poly.pdbx_strand_id
1 'polypeptide(L)'
;MADQNNSSQMKAVLQHNDDMQNRDQAVKRHPNGEVLAGNLVTKSLQRNSERERDGEREKEGEGKAGGGGDTNGGRDRERKRDTEGARGEKEKRSCCSQKLEQLSFSRTHNVLIDVNEFHHKRTLKPHSGRHVWHSDFVKMPCSPESLIKTGRVISSEQSRWEVVSKQLESLAKKTTASVGDVEKAIKKYNPRYEAQWSFDALHTFVKKSPKEEKYYMSVFPKIAELASSLPHYIKKAIPLLQKDRTQSITLSQCQIACLLANAFYCTFPHRNSPNPRAEYHNYPTINFNSLFEKCSERKREKLRALLHYFHTVTDPATRPTGLVTFERRYIRDMPNWGSCKETVPKLHVTSAGCIEEQGAGMLQVDFACNMIGGGVLGSGLVQEEILFLMNPELIVSRLFTEKLGDNECLFITGSQQFSQYSGYSDTFKWVGPHRDNIERDEWQRLHRQIVAMDALHFRNQREQYNMRQVTRELNKAYCGFKADDNTYPDFLPDIATGNWGCGAFNGDPKLKALIQLMAAARAKRGVTFFTFNNLSLERELQNMHHLLVTHRTTVGELYELLVDYCAVTQLAHTHVDLFDWIGNTLNPRSQL
;
A
#
# COMPACT_ATOMS: atom_id res chain seq x y z
N MET A 1 16.23 -12.26 0.39
CA MET A 1 17.14 -11.63 1.37
C MET A 1 16.59 -10.25 1.68
N ALA A 2 15.80 -10.14 2.74
CA ALA A 2 15.32 -8.87 3.27
C ALA A 2 16.07 -8.64 4.59
N ASP A 3 16.89 -7.61 4.68
CA ASP A 3 17.64 -7.30 5.89
C ASP A 3 16.95 -6.19 6.70
N GLN A 4 16.87 -6.45 8.01
CA GLN A 4 16.66 -5.54 9.13
C GLN A 4 15.36 -4.70 9.17
N ASN A 5 14.32 -5.27 9.78
CA ASN A 5 13.25 -4.50 10.45
C ASN A 5 13.75 -4.06 11.83
N ASN A 6 14.44 -2.92 11.90
CA ASN A 6 14.80 -2.30 13.18
C ASN A 6 13.84 -1.14 13.51
N SER A 7 13.15 -1.24 14.64
CA SER A 7 12.12 -0.31 15.15
C SER A 7 12.57 1.16 15.20
N SER A 8 13.87 1.42 15.25
CA SER A 8 14.45 2.77 15.27
C SER A 8 14.26 3.56 13.96
N GLN A 9 14.07 2.90 12.81
CA GLN A 9 13.98 3.55 11.49
C GLN A 9 12.58 4.08 11.14
N MET A 10 11.56 3.80 11.96
CA MET A 10 10.14 4.08 11.63
C MET A 10 9.62 5.43 12.16
N LYS A 11 10.31 6.10 13.08
CA LYS A 11 9.82 7.34 13.74
C LYS A 11 9.71 8.57 12.82
N ALA A 12 10.42 8.61 11.70
CA ALA A 12 10.42 9.77 10.79
C ALA A 12 9.20 9.84 9.84
N VAL A 13 8.41 8.77 9.71
CA VAL A 13 7.28 8.70 8.74
C VAL A 13 6.02 9.39 9.29
N LEU A 14 5.87 9.49 10.61
CA LEU A 14 4.65 9.99 11.26
C LEU A 14 4.66 11.50 11.54
N GLN A 15 5.83 12.14 11.60
CA GLN A 15 5.91 13.59 11.89
C GLN A 15 5.20 14.46 10.85
N HIS A 16 4.99 13.96 9.63
CA HIS A 16 4.18 14.67 8.62
C HIS A 16 2.67 14.34 8.66
N ASN A 17 2.27 13.24 9.32
CA ASN A 17 0.87 12.87 9.50
C ASN A 17 0.27 13.48 10.78
N ASP A 18 1.07 13.70 11.83
CA ASP A 18 0.64 14.41 13.03
C ASP A 18 0.29 15.89 12.76
N ASP A 19 0.92 16.51 11.75
CA ASP A 19 0.56 17.88 11.31
C ASP A 19 -0.86 17.99 10.74
N MET A 20 -1.43 16.88 10.24
CA MET A 20 -2.84 16.84 9.83
C MET A 20 -3.79 16.55 11.00
N GLN A 21 -3.40 15.72 11.96
CA GLN A 21 -4.25 15.40 13.12
C GLN A 21 -4.28 16.51 14.18
N ASN A 22 -3.20 17.27 14.36
CA ASN A 22 -3.11 18.33 15.36
C ASN A 22 -3.88 19.61 14.99
N ARG A 23 -4.43 19.73 13.79
CA ARG A 23 -5.29 20.87 13.40
C ARG A 23 -6.73 20.76 13.91
N ASP A 24 -7.15 19.59 14.40
CA ASP A 24 -8.55 19.34 14.83
C ASP A 24 -8.85 19.73 16.29
N GLN A 25 -7.88 20.26 17.06
CA GLN A 25 -8.10 20.62 18.47
C GLN A 25 -7.84 22.08 18.87
N ALA A 26 -7.48 22.96 17.93
CA ALA A 26 -7.15 24.35 18.27
C ALA A 26 -8.04 25.39 17.58
N VAL A 27 -9.35 25.39 17.90
CA VAL A 27 -10.21 26.56 17.63
C VAL A 27 -11.18 26.77 18.80
N LYS A 28 -10.78 27.59 19.77
CA LYS A 28 -11.62 28.61 20.45
C LYS A 28 -10.86 29.23 21.64
N ARG A 29 -10.57 30.54 21.52
CA ARG A 29 -10.79 31.64 22.49
C ARG A 29 -9.71 32.72 22.35
N HIS A 30 -10.09 33.82 21.71
CA HIS A 30 -9.59 35.17 22.01
C HIS A 30 -10.54 35.77 23.08
N PRO A 31 -10.08 36.68 23.96
CA PRO A 31 -9.89 38.09 23.56
C PRO A 31 -8.69 38.85 24.18
N ASN A 32 -8.29 39.88 23.42
CA ASN A 32 -7.79 41.22 23.77
C ASN A 32 -6.67 41.44 24.80
N GLY A 33 -5.69 42.27 24.42
CA GLY A 33 -4.79 42.95 25.35
C GLY A 33 -3.51 43.47 24.70
N GLU A 34 -3.43 44.78 24.55
CA GLU A 34 -2.49 45.59 23.78
C GLU A 34 -1.12 45.90 24.48
N VAL A 35 -0.11 46.22 23.66
CA VAL A 35 1.14 47.03 23.85
C VAL A 35 2.27 46.64 24.83
N LEU A 36 3.53 46.61 24.33
CA LEU A 36 4.58 47.67 24.37
C LEU A 36 6.02 47.11 24.32
N ALA A 37 6.92 47.98 23.88
CA ALA A 37 8.27 47.78 23.34
C ALA A 37 9.39 47.39 24.34
N GLY A 38 10.53 46.96 23.79
CA GLY A 38 11.80 46.92 24.52
C GLY A 38 12.97 46.33 23.74
N ASN A 39 13.79 47.19 23.14
CA ASN A 39 15.10 46.89 22.55
C ASN A 39 16.06 46.18 23.52
N LEU A 40 16.97 45.33 23.02
CA LEU A 40 18.39 45.40 23.38
C LEU A 40 19.29 44.64 22.39
N VAL A 41 20.33 45.37 21.99
CA VAL A 41 21.45 45.02 21.10
C VAL A 41 22.62 44.55 21.96
N THR A 42 23.37 43.53 21.52
CA THR A 42 24.86 43.39 21.60
C THR A 42 25.28 42.08 20.90
N LYS A 43 25.94 42.12 19.74
CA LYS A 43 27.40 42.19 19.46
C LYS A 43 28.28 41.09 20.11
N SER A 44 28.65 40.11 19.26
CA SER A 44 30.01 39.62 18.92
C SER A 44 31.10 39.49 20.00
N LEU A 45 31.77 38.32 20.08
CA LEU A 45 33.19 38.13 19.70
C LEU A 45 33.73 36.71 19.98
N GLN A 46 34.73 36.34 19.17
CA GLN A 46 35.53 35.11 19.15
C GLN A 46 36.63 35.06 20.23
N ARG A 47 37.09 33.84 20.59
CA ARG A 47 38.50 33.34 20.67
C ARG A 47 38.47 31.92 21.32
N ASN A 48 39.03 30.86 20.70
CA ASN A 48 40.42 30.34 20.76
C ASN A 48 40.97 30.25 22.19
N SER A 49 41.67 29.23 22.70
CA SER A 49 42.43 28.05 22.21
C SER A 49 42.79 27.20 23.46
N GLU A 50 43.11 25.91 23.43
CA GLU A 50 44.48 25.29 23.39
C GLU A 50 44.29 23.75 23.66
N ARG A 51 44.82 22.83 22.84
CA ARG A 51 46.10 22.04 22.93
C ARG A 51 46.19 21.17 24.20
N GLU A 52 46.52 19.87 24.14
CA GLU A 52 47.75 19.17 23.70
C GLU A 52 47.40 17.79 23.04
N ARG A 53 48.02 17.30 21.94
CA ARG A 53 49.41 16.77 21.69
C ARG A 53 49.75 15.54 22.54
N ASP A 54 50.37 14.45 22.09
CA ASP A 54 51.17 14.02 20.91
C ASP A 54 50.98 12.48 20.77
N GLY A 55 51.40 11.71 19.75
CA GLY A 55 52.23 11.85 18.54
C GLY A 55 52.30 10.43 17.93
N GLU A 56 51.99 10.27 16.64
CA GLU A 56 52.94 10.12 15.52
C GLU A 56 53.88 8.90 15.56
N ARG A 57 53.72 7.98 14.60
CA ARG A 57 54.62 7.74 13.44
C ARG A 57 54.13 6.49 12.67
N GLU A 58 53.77 6.62 11.39
CA GLU A 58 54.61 6.41 10.20
C GLU A 58 55.10 4.95 10.09
N LYS A 59 54.96 4.20 8.97
CA LYS A 59 55.16 4.60 7.58
C LYS A 59 54.73 3.49 6.60
N GLU A 60 54.34 3.95 5.40
CA GLU A 60 54.60 3.46 4.03
C GLU A 60 54.84 1.96 3.75
N GLY A 61 54.29 1.50 2.62
CA GLY A 61 54.91 0.37 1.89
C GLY A 61 53.99 -0.33 0.92
N GLU A 62 54.16 -0.03 -0.37
CA GLU A 62 53.52 -0.61 -1.54
C GLU A 62 53.83 -2.12 -1.74
N GLY A 63 53.11 -2.78 -2.67
CA GLY A 63 53.76 -3.84 -3.47
C GLY A 63 52.97 -5.12 -3.76
N LYS A 64 52.30 -5.11 -4.91
CA LYS A 64 51.95 -6.20 -5.85
C LYS A 64 52.42 -7.66 -5.63
N ALA A 65 51.45 -8.54 -5.94
CA ALA A 65 51.51 -9.71 -6.84
C ALA A 65 52.24 -11.01 -6.43
N GLY A 66 51.60 -12.15 -6.71
CA GLY A 66 52.28 -13.39 -7.09
C GLY A 66 51.72 -14.70 -6.51
N GLY A 67 50.89 -15.36 -7.33
CA GLY A 67 50.85 -16.81 -7.61
C GLY A 67 51.21 -17.89 -6.57
N GLY A 68 50.26 -18.82 -6.41
CA GLY A 68 50.49 -20.25 -6.67
C GLY A 68 50.93 -21.16 -5.50
N GLY A 69 50.30 -22.34 -5.43
CA GLY A 69 50.95 -23.56 -4.96
C GLY A 69 50.50 -24.15 -3.62
N ASP A 70 49.48 -25.01 -3.70
CA ASP A 70 49.47 -26.41 -3.23
C ASP A 70 49.73 -26.86 -1.77
N THR A 71 48.87 -27.81 -1.39
CA THR A 71 49.05 -29.00 -0.54
C THR A 71 48.75 -29.01 0.96
N ASN A 72 48.03 -30.10 1.32
CA ASN A 72 47.83 -30.76 2.61
C ASN A 72 47.02 -30.00 3.67
N GLY A 73 46.03 -30.59 4.32
CA GLY A 73 45.75 -32.01 4.57
C GLY A 73 45.30 -32.11 6.02
N GLY A 74 44.00 -32.21 6.26
CA GLY A 74 43.43 -32.25 7.60
C GLY A 74 42.05 -32.87 7.56
N ARG A 75 42.01 -34.19 7.80
CA ARG A 75 40.80 -34.97 8.00
C ARG A 75 40.13 -34.48 9.29
N ASP A 76 38.84 -34.19 9.24
CA ASP A 76 37.98 -34.52 10.37
C ASP A 76 36.56 -34.90 9.93
N ARG A 77 36.05 -35.90 10.64
CA ARG A 77 35.02 -36.86 10.22
C ARG A 77 33.61 -36.27 10.32
N GLU A 78 32.90 -36.25 9.20
CA GLU A 78 31.43 -36.13 9.16
C GLU A 78 30.78 -37.38 9.77
N ARG A 79 30.06 -37.21 10.88
CA ARG A 79 29.00 -38.13 11.29
C ARG A 79 27.69 -37.66 10.66
N LYS A 80 27.31 -38.30 9.56
CA LYS A 80 25.92 -38.32 9.07
C LYS A 80 25.01 -38.87 10.17
N ARG A 81 24.02 -38.07 10.57
CA ARG A 81 22.79 -38.56 11.20
C ARG A 81 21.68 -38.36 10.20
N ASP A 82 21.20 -39.47 9.67
CA ASP A 82 20.01 -39.54 8.83
C ASP A 82 18.81 -39.01 9.62
N THR A 83 18.12 -38.03 9.05
CA THR A 83 16.76 -37.66 9.42
C THR A 83 15.89 -37.96 8.21
N GLU A 84 15.44 -39.21 8.11
CA GLU A 84 14.25 -39.57 7.35
C GLU A 84 13.04 -38.94 8.05
N GLY A 85 12.31 -38.09 7.33
CA GLY A 85 11.13 -37.43 7.84
C GLY A 85 10.50 -36.51 6.78
N ALA A 86 9.61 -37.08 5.98
CA ALA A 86 8.62 -36.41 5.14
C ALA A 86 9.15 -35.46 4.04
N ARG A 87 9.72 -36.06 2.97
CA ARG A 87 9.51 -35.51 1.61
C ARG A 87 8.07 -35.84 1.20
N GLY A 88 7.12 -35.04 1.69
CA GLY A 88 5.75 -35.00 1.17
C GLY A 88 5.70 -34.14 -0.07
N GLU A 89 5.20 -34.71 -1.15
CA GLU A 89 4.99 -34.12 -2.46
C GLU A 89 4.29 -32.75 -2.34
N LYS A 90 4.91 -31.71 -2.90
CA LYS A 90 4.21 -30.46 -3.20
C LYS A 90 3.26 -30.72 -4.37
N GLU A 91 2.11 -31.32 -4.10
CA GLU A 91 0.95 -31.12 -4.95
C GLU A 91 0.65 -29.61 -4.94
N LYS A 92 0.99 -28.94 -6.04
CA LYS A 92 0.31 -27.70 -6.42
C LYS A 92 -1.16 -28.06 -6.52
N ARG A 93 -1.92 -27.88 -5.43
CA ARG A 93 -3.38 -27.87 -5.51
C ARG A 93 -3.73 -26.82 -6.56
N SER A 94 -4.15 -27.29 -7.72
CA SER A 94 -4.89 -26.51 -8.69
C SER A 94 -5.95 -25.74 -7.91
N CYS A 95 -5.95 -24.42 -8.04
CA CYS A 95 -6.96 -23.58 -7.44
C CYS A 95 -8.30 -24.07 -8.02
N CYS A 96 -9.04 -24.89 -7.26
CA CYS A 96 -10.45 -25.10 -7.54
C CYS A 96 -11.10 -23.74 -7.29
N SER A 97 -11.15 -22.91 -8.33
CA SER A 97 -11.93 -21.68 -8.33
C SER A 97 -13.36 -22.06 -8.68
N GLN A 98 -14.31 -21.51 -7.92
CA GLN A 98 -15.72 -21.60 -8.29
C GLN A 98 -15.88 -20.90 -9.64
N LYS A 99 -16.53 -21.58 -10.61
CA LYS A 99 -16.80 -21.00 -11.92
C LYS A 99 -17.53 -19.67 -11.73
N LEU A 100 -16.93 -18.59 -12.23
CA LEU A 100 -17.51 -17.25 -12.08
C LEU A 100 -18.81 -17.13 -12.88
N GLU A 101 -19.78 -16.42 -12.30
CA GLU A 101 -20.94 -15.95 -13.05
C GLU A 101 -20.50 -15.04 -14.20
N GLN A 102 -21.35 -14.91 -15.22
CA GLN A 102 -21.07 -14.06 -16.37
C GLN A 102 -20.95 -12.59 -15.93
N LEU A 103 -19.86 -11.93 -16.34
CA LEU A 103 -19.60 -10.53 -15.99
C LEU A 103 -20.75 -9.64 -16.48
N SER A 104 -21.47 -9.02 -15.57
CA SER A 104 -22.61 -8.18 -15.90
C SER A 104 -22.60 -6.90 -15.07
N PHE A 105 -23.29 -5.90 -15.58
CA PHE A 105 -23.55 -4.69 -14.80
C PHE A 105 -24.71 -4.94 -13.82
N SER A 106 -24.56 -4.44 -12.59
CA SER A 106 -25.63 -4.44 -11.59
C SER A 106 -25.67 -3.11 -10.83
N ARG A 107 -26.64 -2.93 -9.93
CA ARG A 107 -26.70 -1.73 -9.06
C ARG A 107 -25.47 -1.60 -8.15
N THR A 108 -24.84 -2.72 -7.81
CA THR A 108 -23.66 -2.79 -6.93
C THR A 108 -22.37 -3.06 -7.70
N HIS A 109 -22.43 -3.36 -9.01
CA HIS A 109 -21.24 -3.67 -9.81
C HIS A 109 -21.19 -2.85 -11.10
N ASN A 110 -20.27 -1.88 -11.13
CA ASN A 110 -20.05 -1.00 -12.27
C ASN A 110 -18.95 -1.54 -13.18
N VAL A 111 -19.35 -1.99 -14.36
CA VAL A 111 -18.41 -2.45 -15.40
C VAL A 111 -18.21 -1.33 -16.43
N LEU A 112 -16.95 -1.01 -16.73
CA LEU A 112 -16.54 0.11 -17.59
C LEU A 112 -16.13 -0.33 -19.01
N ILE A 113 -16.22 -1.62 -19.29
CA ILE A 113 -16.13 -2.20 -20.64
C ILE A 113 -17.51 -2.61 -21.15
N ASP A 114 -17.65 -2.74 -22.47
CA ASP A 114 -18.82 -3.32 -23.12
C ASP A 114 -18.84 -4.84 -22.86
N VAL A 115 -19.73 -5.26 -21.95
CA VAL A 115 -19.88 -6.67 -21.57
C VAL A 115 -20.36 -7.55 -22.73
N ASN A 116 -21.15 -7.00 -23.66
CA ASN A 116 -21.63 -7.78 -24.81
C ASN A 116 -20.49 -8.06 -25.78
N GLU A 117 -19.69 -7.04 -26.12
CA GLU A 117 -18.49 -7.22 -26.95
C GLU A 117 -17.46 -8.13 -26.27
N PHE A 118 -17.34 -8.06 -24.94
CA PHE A 118 -16.49 -8.96 -24.17
C PHE A 118 -16.96 -10.42 -24.25
N HIS A 119 -18.25 -10.70 -24.07
CA HIS A 119 -18.76 -12.07 -24.11
C HIS A 119 -18.69 -12.70 -25.51
N HIS A 120 -19.01 -11.94 -26.56
CA HIS A 120 -19.09 -12.48 -27.92
C HIS A 120 -17.74 -12.51 -28.65
N LYS A 121 -16.88 -11.51 -28.41
CA LYS A 121 -15.64 -11.30 -29.18
C LYS A 121 -14.38 -11.34 -28.32
N ARG A 122 -14.50 -11.43 -27.00
CA ARG A 122 -13.38 -11.33 -26.04
C ARG A 122 -12.56 -10.04 -26.20
N THR A 123 -13.24 -8.96 -26.60
CA THR A 123 -12.62 -7.63 -26.75
C THR A 123 -12.96 -6.71 -25.58
N LEU A 124 -11.98 -5.94 -25.11
CA LEU A 124 -12.14 -4.99 -24.01
C LEU A 124 -12.44 -3.57 -24.51
N LYS A 125 -13.59 -3.40 -25.18
CA LYS A 125 -14.02 -2.08 -25.65
C LYS A 125 -14.58 -1.25 -24.50
N PRO A 126 -14.27 0.06 -24.40
CA PRO A 126 -14.90 0.94 -23.42
C PRO A 126 -16.42 0.96 -23.55
N HIS A 127 -17.13 0.87 -22.42
CA HIS A 127 -18.58 1.00 -22.39
C HIS A 127 -19.01 2.42 -22.75
N SER A 128 -19.85 2.57 -23.77
CA SER A 128 -20.43 3.86 -24.14
C SER A 128 -21.34 4.38 -23.03
N GLY A 129 -21.18 5.64 -22.64
CA GLY A 129 -21.97 6.28 -21.60
C GLY A 129 -21.84 7.79 -21.66
N ARG A 130 -22.03 8.43 -20.50
CA ARG A 130 -21.77 9.87 -20.32
C ARG A 130 -20.96 10.10 -19.05
N HIS A 131 -20.19 11.18 -19.05
CA HIS A 131 -19.61 11.72 -17.82
C HIS A 131 -20.70 12.36 -16.95
N VAL A 132 -20.44 12.43 -15.65
CA VAL A 132 -21.34 13.04 -14.67
C VAL A 132 -20.48 13.90 -13.73
N TRP A 133 -20.82 15.18 -13.61
CA TRP A 133 -20.18 16.12 -12.68
C TRP A 133 -21.01 16.24 -11.40
N HIS A 134 -20.92 15.22 -10.54
CA HIS A 134 -21.71 15.12 -9.30
C HIS A 134 -20.83 14.56 -8.17
N SER A 135 -21.21 14.79 -6.90
CA SER A 135 -20.47 14.36 -5.72
C SER A 135 -20.33 12.85 -5.55
N ASP A 136 -21.14 12.07 -6.26
CA ASP A 136 -21.13 10.60 -6.21
C ASP A 136 -20.25 9.97 -7.29
N PHE A 137 -19.64 10.79 -8.16
CA PHE A 137 -18.85 10.33 -9.29
C PHE A 137 -17.48 11.03 -9.32
N VAL A 138 -16.52 10.39 -9.96
CA VAL A 138 -15.23 11.02 -10.27
C VAL A 138 -15.46 12.19 -11.22
N LYS A 139 -15.03 13.39 -10.79
CA LYS A 139 -14.97 14.58 -11.65
C LYS A 139 -13.85 14.44 -12.67
N MET A 140 -14.24 14.04 -13.88
CA MET A 140 -13.30 13.73 -14.96
C MET A 140 -12.64 15.01 -15.51
N PRO A 141 -11.32 15.00 -15.80
CA PRO A 141 -10.62 16.13 -16.42
C PRO A 141 -11.24 16.60 -17.74
N CYS A 142 -11.82 15.66 -18.50
CA CYS A 142 -12.41 15.90 -19.81
C CYS A 142 -13.88 16.32 -19.79
N SER A 143 -14.46 16.58 -18.62
CA SER A 143 -15.85 17.05 -18.55
C SER A 143 -15.94 18.55 -18.93
N PRO A 144 -17.01 18.97 -19.62
CA PRO A 144 -17.26 20.38 -19.95
C PRO A 144 -17.32 21.30 -18.73
N GLU A 145 -17.71 20.77 -17.57
CA GLU A 145 -17.79 21.46 -16.28
C GLU A 145 -16.41 21.67 -15.62
N SER A 146 -15.35 21.06 -16.15
CA SER A 146 -13.97 21.34 -15.72
C SER A 146 -13.51 22.67 -16.31
N LEU A 147 -13.68 23.76 -15.56
CA LEU A 147 -13.35 25.11 -16.00
C LEU A 147 -12.06 25.63 -15.34
N ILE A 148 -11.37 26.53 -16.03
CA ILE A 148 -10.23 27.29 -15.50
C ILE A 148 -10.50 28.79 -15.67
N LYS A 149 -10.25 29.56 -14.62
CA LYS A 149 -10.41 31.02 -14.65
C LYS A 149 -9.18 31.68 -15.23
N THR A 150 -9.36 32.54 -16.23
CA THR A 150 -8.31 33.35 -16.83
C THR A 150 -8.61 34.84 -16.68
N GLY A 151 -7.55 35.64 -16.49
CA GLY A 151 -7.63 37.10 -16.34
C GLY A 151 -7.54 37.57 -14.89
N ARG A 152 -6.79 38.67 -14.65
CA ARG A 152 -6.64 39.31 -13.33
C ARG A 152 -7.72 40.37 -13.03
N VAL A 153 -8.41 40.86 -14.06
CA VAL A 153 -9.33 42.02 -13.97
C VAL A 153 -10.76 41.66 -14.40
N ILE A 154 -10.92 40.85 -15.45
CA ILE A 154 -12.20 40.26 -15.88
C ILE A 154 -11.96 38.75 -15.97
N SER A 155 -12.65 37.96 -15.15
CA SER A 155 -12.52 36.51 -15.19
C SER A 155 -13.31 35.95 -16.37
N SER A 156 -12.61 35.47 -17.39
CA SER A 156 -13.21 34.57 -18.38
C SER A 156 -13.05 33.12 -17.92
N GLU A 157 -14.08 32.31 -18.10
CA GLU A 157 -14.02 30.87 -17.87
C GLU A 157 -13.79 30.19 -19.22
N GLN A 158 -12.75 29.36 -19.29
CA GLN A 158 -12.48 28.51 -20.46
C GLN A 158 -12.49 27.05 -20.04
N SER A 159 -12.74 26.16 -21.00
CA SER A 159 -12.62 24.72 -20.80
C SER A 159 -11.20 24.38 -20.36
N ARG A 160 -11.06 23.79 -19.16
CA ARG A 160 -9.76 23.31 -18.67
C ARG A 160 -9.26 22.15 -19.52
N TRP A 161 -10.16 21.30 -20.02
CA TRP A 161 -9.78 20.18 -20.87
C TRP A 161 -9.15 20.64 -22.19
N GLU A 162 -9.65 21.71 -22.83
CA GLU A 162 -9.03 22.24 -24.06
C GLU A 162 -7.57 22.67 -23.84
N VAL A 163 -7.27 23.26 -22.68
CA VAL A 163 -5.89 23.61 -22.30
C VAL A 163 -5.07 22.35 -22.04
N VAL A 164 -5.63 21.39 -21.29
CA VAL A 164 -4.97 20.11 -20.96
C VAL A 164 -4.67 19.31 -22.23
N SER A 165 -5.67 19.04 -23.06
CA SER A 165 -5.53 18.25 -24.30
C SER A 165 -4.50 18.88 -25.23
N LYS A 166 -4.55 20.20 -25.43
CA LYS A 166 -3.56 20.91 -26.25
C LYS A 166 -2.13 20.72 -25.75
N GLN A 167 -1.90 20.81 -24.43
CA GLN A 167 -0.56 20.57 -23.87
C GLN A 167 -0.13 19.10 -24.02
N LEU A 168 -1.02 18.15 -23.71
CA LEU A 168 -0.73 16.72 -23.78
C LEU A 168 -0.49 16.26 -25.23
N GLU A 169 -1.32 16.67 -26.18
CA GLU A 169 -1.15 16.37 -27.61
C GLU A 169 0.14 16.97 -28.17
N SER A 170 0.50 18.18 -27.72
CA SER A 170 1.77 18.79 -28.10
C SER A 170 2.98 18.01 -27.57
N LEU A 171 2.88 17.40 -26.38
CA LEU A 171 3.91 16.52 -25.84
C LEU A 171 3.93 15.17 -26.57
N ALA A 172 2.76 14.59 -26.84
CA ALA A 172 2.60 13.30 -27.50
C ALA A 172 3.22 13.25 -28.91
N LYS A 173 3.24 14.39 -29.62
CA LYS A 173 3.88 14.51 -30.94
C LYS A 173 5.42 14.44 -30.90
N LYS A 174 6.03 14.53 -29.72
CA LYS A 174 7.49 14.48 -29.57
C LYS A 174 7.98 13.04 -29.48
N THR A 175 9.17 12.76 -29.99
CA THR A 175 9.86 11.48 -29.78
C THR A 175 10.43 11.37 -28.36
N THR A 176 10.88 12.48 -27.80
CA THR A 176 11.36 12.61 -26.42
C THR A 176 10.93 13.94 -25.83
N ALA A 177 10.76 14.00 -24.51
CA ALA A 177 10.48 15.22 -23.77
C ALA A 177 11.40 15.34 -22.55
N SER A 178 11.78 16.58 -22.23
CA SER A 178 12.51 16.89 -21.00
C SER A 178 11.56 16.99 -19.80
N VAL A 179 12.11 16.93 -18.59
CA VAL A 179 11.32 17.22 -17.37
C VAL A 179 10.79 18.66 -17.39
N GLY A 180 11.53 19.60 -17.99
CA GLY A 180 11.06 20.99 -18.16
C GLY A 180 9.83 21.09 -19.07
N ASP A 181 9.73 20.24 -20.10
CA ASP A 181 8.52 20.15 -20.94
C ASP A 181 7.31 19.64 -20.15
N VAL A 182 7.52 18.60 -19.33
CA VAL A 182 6.50 18.02 -18.45
C VAL A 182 6.01 19.05 -17.43
N GLU A 183 6.95 19.71 -16.74
CA GLU A 183 6.68 20.76 -15.76
C GLU A 183 5.91 21.92 -16.38
N LYS A 184 6.34 22.42 -17.54
CA LYS A 184 5.69 23.52 -18.25
C LYS A 184 4.25 23.17 -18.62
N ALA A 185 4.02 21.95 -19.13
CA ALA A 185 2.68 21.48 -19.45
C ALA A 185 1.79 21.44 -18.19
N ILE A 186 2.26 20.81 -17.11
CA ILE A 186 1.49 20.67 -15.86
C ILE A 186 1.13 22.02 -15.25
N LYS A 187 2.08 22.96 -15.20
CA LYS A 187 1.84 24.30 -14.64
C LYS A 187 0.83 25.10 -15.46
N LYS A 188 0.79 24.91 -16.79
CA LYS A 188 -0.10 25.66 -17.69
C LYS A 188 -1.59 25.52 -17.35
N TYR A 189 -2.05 24.33 -16.97
CA TYR A 189 -3.45 24.07 -16.56
C TYR A 189 -3.63 23.94 -15.04
N ASN A 190 -2.59 24.25 -14.26
CA ASN A 190 -2.61 24.35 -12.80
C ASN A 190 -1.98 25.68 -12.32
N PRO A 191 -2.40 26.85 -12.83
CA PRO A 191 -1.73 28.14 -12.56
C PRO A 191 -1.72 28.53 -11.08
N ARG A 192 -2.72 28.10 -10.30
CA ARG A 192 -2.77 28.30 -8.84
C ARG A 192 -1.55 27.71 -8.12
N TYR A 193 -0.96 26.65 -8.67
CA TYR A 193 0.13 25.90 -8.06
C TYR A 193 1.48 26.15 -8.74
N GLU A 194 1.54 27.06 -9.73
CA GLU A 194 2.75 27.32 -10.53
C GLU A 194 3.99 27.65 -9.70
N ALA A 195 3.82 28.47 -8.66
CA ALA A 195 4.88 28.84 -7.72
C ALA A 195 5.07 27.86 -6.55
N GLN A 196 4.12 26.94 -6.32
CA GLN A 196 4.11 26.04 -5.17
C GLN A 196 4.68 24.66 -5.49
N TRP A 197 4.38 24.13 -6.68
CA TRP A 197 4.81 22.79 -7.08
C TRP A 197 6.24 22.82 -7.63
N SER A 198 7.10 22.04 -6.97
CA SER A 198 8.46 21.74 -7.39
C SER A 198 8.52 20.41 -8.15
N PHE A 199 9.45 20.33 -9.11
CA PHE A 199 9.75 19.13 -9.89
C PHE A 199 11.18 18.63 -9.63
N ASP A 200 11.82 19.07 -8.55
CA ASP A 200 13.24 18.82 -8.27
C ASP A 200 13.59 17.34 -8.19
N ALA A 201 12.70 16.51 -7.64
CA ALA A 201 12.93 15.07 -7.56
C ALA A 201 12.90 14.43 -8.96
N LEU A 202 11.98 14.86 -9.84
CA LEU A 202 11.90 14.36 -11.21
C LEU A 202 13.08 14.83 -12.06
N HIS A 203 13.49 16.11 -11.94
CA HIS A 203 14.69 16.65 -12.59
C HIS A 203 15.94 15.90 -12.13
N THR A 204 16.10 15.74 -10.81
CA THR A 204 17.26 15.05 -10.23
C THR A 204 17.29 13.58 -10.62
N PHE A 205 16.14 12.92 -10.65
CA PHE A 205 15.99 11.55 -11.11
C PHE A 205 16.54 11.38 -12.52
N VAL A 206 15.98 12.10 -13.50
CA VAL A 206 16.40 11.99 -14.92
C VAL A 206 17.88 12.38 -15.10
N LYS A 207 18.36 13.39 -14.37
CA LYS A 207 19.77 13.82 -14.42
C LYS A 207 20.72 12.74 -13.89
N LYS A 208 20.35 12.03 -12.83
CA LYS A 208 21.18 11.01 -12.17
C LYS A 208 20.99 9.60 -12.74
N SER A 209 19.98 9.36 -13.57
CA SER A 209 19.76 8.05 -14.21
C SER A 209 20.93 7.65 -15.12
N PRO A 210 21.37 6.37 -15.08
CA PRO A 210 22.31 5.81 -16.04
C PRO A 210 21.85 6.01 -17.48
N LYS A 211 22.78 6.03 -18.45
CA LYS A 211 22.45 6.28 -19.87
C LYS A 211 21.46 5.24 -20.42
N GLU A 212 21.61 4.01 -19.96
CA GLU A 212 20.81 2.84 -20.31
C GLU A 212 19.35 2.97 -19.82
N GLU A 213 19.14 3.75 -18.76
CA GLU A 213 17.81 4.04 -18.20
C GLU A 213 17.20 5.34 -18.74
N LYS A 214 17.88 6.10 -19.62
CA LYS A 214 17.34 7.38 -20.13
C LYS A 214 16.11 7.25 -21.04
N TYR A 215 15.63 6.04 -21.28
CA TYR A 215 14.38 5.78 -22.01
C TYR A 215 13.18 6.50 -21.38
N TYR A 216 13.23 6.89 -20.09
CA TYR A 216 12.17 7.69 -19.45
C TYR A 216 11.80 8.96 -20.23
N MET A 217 12.76 9.60 -20.92
CA MET A 217 12.48 10.79 -21.74
C MET A 217 11.60 10.48 -22.96
N SER A 218 11.66 9.26 -23.51
CA SER A 218 10.74 8.81 -24.57
C SER A 218 9.42 8.25 -24.01
N VAL A 219 9.37 7.94 -22.71
CA VAL A 219 8.14 7.51 -22.03
C VAL A 219 7.22 8.70 -21.75
N PHE A 220 7.73 9.90 -21.43
CA PHE A 220 6.86 11.05 -21.15
C PHE A 220 5.89 11.38 -22.30
N PRO A 221 6.31 11.49 -23.58
CA PRO A 221 5.36 11.67 -24.69
C PRO A 221 4.30 10.57 -24.78
N LYS A 222 4.68 9.31 -24.54
CA LYS A 222 3.74 8.17 -24.55
C LYS A 222 2.73 8.23 -23.42
N ILE A 223 3.14 8.67 -22.23
CA ILE A 223 2.20 8.95 -21.12
C ILE A 223 1.24 10.07 -21.54
N ALA A 224 1.73 11.12 -22.22
CA ALA A 224 0.90 12.24 -22.65
C ALA A 224 -0.13 11.81 -23.72
N GLU A 225 0.25 10.96 -24.67
CA GLU A 225 -0.64 10.35 -25.66
C GLU A 225 -1.73 9.51 -24.99
N LEU A 226 -1.34 8.69 -24.02
CA LEU A 226 -2.28 7.87 -23.27
C LEU A 226 -3.23 8.74 -22.45
N ALA A 227 -2.73 9.84 -21.85
CA ALA A 227 -3.53 10.78 -21.07
C ALA A 227 -4.50 11.59 -21.94
N SER A 228 -4.09 12.08 -23.12
CA SER A 228 -4.96 12.82 -24.04
C SER A 228 -6.09 11.95 -24.61
N SER A 229 -5.87 10.64 -24.68
CA SER A 229 -6.87 9.65 -25.09
C SER A 229 -7.97 9.38 -24.05
N LEU A 230 -8.00 10.11 -22.93
CA LEU A 230 -8.96 9.91 -21.83
C LEU A 230 -10.44 9.83 -22.27
N PRO A 231 -10.97 10.73 -23.13
CA PRO A 231 -12.37 10.66 -23.57
C PRO A 231 -12.67 9.41 -24.41
N HIS A 232 -11.64 8.80 -25.01
CA HIS A 232 -11.77 7.56 -25.77
C HIS A 232 -11.84 6.33 -24.86
N TYR A 233 -10.99 6.28 -23.82
CA TYR A 233 -10.91 5.12 -22.91
C TYR A 233 -11.97 5.13 -21.81
N ILE A 234 -12.35 6.31 -21.32
CA ILE A 234 -13.31 6.47 -20.22
C ILE A 234 -14.54 7.20 -20.77
N LYS A 235 -15.52 6.45 -21.26
CA LYS A 235 -16.77 7.01 -21.82
C LYS A 235 -17.94 6.99 -20.84
N LYS A 236 -17.80 6.24 -19.74
CA LYS A 236 -18.80 6.07 -18.68
C LYS A 236 -18.30 6.74 -17.40
N ALA A 237 -19.20 7.38 -16.67
CA ALA A 237 -18.89 7.91 -15.33
C ALA A 237 -18.39 6.80 -14.40
N ILE A 238 -17.37 7.14 -13.59
CA ILE A 238 -16.82 6.25 -12.57
C ILE A 238 -17.45 6.65 -11.24
N PRO A 239 -18.26 5.80 -10.59
CA PRO A 239 -18.82 6.13 -9.28
C PRO A 239 -17.70 6.18 -8.23
N LEU A 240 -17.91 6.96 -7.18
CA LEU A 240 -17.09 6.89 -5.99
C LEU A 240 -17.56 5.72 -5.12
N LEU A 241 -16.62 4.92 -4.65
CA LEU A 241 -16.83 3.89 -3.63
C LEU A 241 -16.93 4.59 -2.27
N GLN A 242 -18.14 5.10 -1.99
CA GLN A 242 -18.48 5.82 -0.76
C GLN A 242 -18.63 4.89 0.44
N LYS A 243 -18.45 5.46 1.64
CA LYS A 243 -18.64 4.75 2.91
C LYS A 243 -20.03 4.13 3.07
N ASP A 244 -20.10 3.11 3.93
CA ASP A 244 -21.30 2.40 4.38
C ASP A 244 -22.05 1.66 3.25
N ARG A 245 -21.34 1.36 2.15
CA ARG A 245 -21.90 0.71 0.95
C ARG A 245 -20.95 -0.33 0.38
N THR A 246 -21.50 -1.50 0.03
CA THR A 246 -20.79 -2.49 -0.77
C THR A 246 -21.00 -2.19 -2.26
N GLN A 247 -19.91 -1.90 -2.96
CA GLN A 247 -19.94 -1.59 -4.39
C GLN A 247 -18.62 -1.96 -5.06
N SER A 248 -18.70 -2.39 -6.32
CA SER A 248 -17.57 -2.82 -7.13
C SER A 248 -17.45 -2.01 -8.43
N ILE A 249 -16.22 -1.84 -8.89
CA ILE A 249 -15.87 -1.23 -10.18
C ILE A 249 -14.91 -2.19 -10.91
N THR A 250 -15.25 -2.58 -12.13
CA THR A 250 -14.36 -3.34 -13.01
C THR A 250 -13.92 -2.48 -14.19
N LEU A 251 -12.60 -2.33 -14.32
CA LEU A 251 -11.91 -1.57 -15.36
C LEU A 251 -10.98 -2.49 -16.16
N SER A 252 -10.72 -2.15 -17.42
CA SER A 252 -9.57 -2.75 -18.11
C SER A 252 -8.25 -2.15 -17.64
N GLN A 253 -7.17 -2.93 -17.74
CA GLN A 253 -5.82 -2.45 -17.41
C GLN A 253 -5.43 -1.23 -18.27
N CYS A 254 -5.89 -1.15 -19.52
CA CYS A 254 -5.75 0.03 -20.39
C CYS A 254 -6.48 1.28 -19.84
N GLN A 255 -7.70 1.11 -19.33
CA GLN A 255 -8.44 2.21 -18.70
C GLN A 255 -7.72 2.73 -17.45
N ILE A 256 -7.18 1.81 -16.64
CA ILE A 256 -6.38 2.14 -15.45
C ILE A 256 -5.11 2.90 -15.84
N ALA A 257 -4.38 2.42 -16.85
CA ALA A 257 -3.19 3.10 -17.36
C ALA A 257 -3.51 4.53 -17.87
N CYS A 258 -4.64 4.73 -18.55
CA CYS A 258 -5.11 6.04 -18.97
C CYS A 258 -5.44 6.99 -17.81
N LEU A 259 -6.10 6.49 -16.77
CA LEU A 259 -6.38 7.24 -15.55
C LEU A 259 -5.08 7.61 -14.81
N LEU A 260 -4.13 6.67 -14.70
CA LEU A 260 -2.84 6.93 -14.06
C LEU A 260 -1.95 7.87 -14.89
N ALA A 261 -2.03 7.84 -16.22
CA ALA A 261 -1.35 8.82 -17.07
C ALA A 261 -1.89 10.24 -16.82
N ASN A 262 -3.21 10.37 -16.62
CA ASN A 262 -3.84 11.62 -16.21
C ASN A 262 -3.43 12.06 -14.79
N ALA A 263 -3.22 11.11 -13.88
CA ALA A 263 -2.71 11.35 -12.53
C ALA A 263 -1.24 11.83 -12.55
N PHE A 264 -0.39 11.22 -13.39
CA PHE A 264 1.00 11.61 -13.61
C PHE A 264 1.10 13.06 -14.09
N TYR A 265 0.24 13.45 -15.03
CA TYR A 265 0.13 14.83 -15.52
C TYR A 265 -0.73 15.74 -14.63
N CYS A 266 -1.12 15.31 -13.43
CA CYS A 266 -1.84 16.14 -12.46
C CYS A 266 -3.12 16.80 -13.00
N THR A 267 -3.89 16.06 -13.81
CA THR A 267 -5.05 16.60 -14.53
C THR A 267 -6.34 16.54 -13.71
N PHE A 268 -6.45 15.70 -12.66
CA PHE A 268 -7.70 15.57 -11.91
C PHE A 268 -8.05 16.86 -11.16
N PRO A 269 -9.22 17.49 -11.46
CA PRO A 269 -9.63 18.73 -10.82
C PRO A 269 -10.11 18.47 -9.38
N HIS A 270 -10.13 19.50 -8.52
CA HIS A 270 -10.55 19.40 -7.10
C HIS A 270 -9.72 18.48 -6.19
N ARG A 271 -8.65 17.83 -6.70
CA ARG A 271 -7.83 16.85 -5.95
C ARG A 271 -6.53 17.39 -5.35
N ASN A 272 -6.34 18.71 -5.35
CA ASN A 272 -5.07 19.36 -5.01
C ASN A 272 -5.15 20.27 -3.77
N SER A 273 -6.32 20.41 -3.16
CA SER A 273 -6.51 21.32 -2.02
C SER A 273 -6.28 20.56 -0.70
N PRO A 274 -5.38 21.04 0.18
CA PRO A 274 -5.21 20.46 1.53
C PRO A 274 -6.28 20.94 2.52
N ASN A 275 -7.25 21.77 2.08
CA ASN A 275 -8.30 22.29 2.95
C ASN A 275 -9.21 21.14 3.44
N PRO A 276 -9.41 20.97 4.76
CA PRO A 276 -10.33 19.96 5.32
C PRO A 276 -11.79 20.13 4.87
N ARG A 277 -12.18 21.31 4.39
CA ARG A 277 -13.52 21.57 3.83
C ARG A 277 -13.62 21.32 2.32
N ALA A 278 -12.55 20.85 1.69
CA ALA A 278 -12.58 20.52 0.28
C ALA A 278 -13.49 19.30 0.04
N GLU A 279 -14.14 19.27 -1.13
CA GLU A 279 -15.04 18.18 -1.54
C GLU A 279 -14.42 16.79 -1.38
N TYR A 280 -13.16 16.63 -1.78
CA TYR A 280 -12.43 15.36 -1.74
C TYR A 280 -11.52 15.20 -0.50
N HIS A 281 -11.77 15.90 0.62
CA HIS A 281 -10.90 15.81 1.81
C HIS A 281 -10.81 14.38 2.39
N ASN A 282 -11.87 13.58 2.26
CA ASN A 282 -11.92 12.17 2.67
C ASN A 282 -11.48 11.19 1.58
N TYR A 283 -10.85 11.66 0.51
CA TYR A 283 -10.28 10.80 -0.54
C TYR A 283 -8.76 10.95 -0.58
N PRO A 284 -8.00 9.87 -0.82
CA PRO A 284 -6.54 9.96 -0.97
C PRO A 284 -6.16 10.92 -2.11
N THR A 285 -4.94 11.45 -2.06
CA THR A 285 -4.41 12.23 -3.20
C THR A 285 -4.23 11.31 -4.41
N ILE A 286 -4.52 11.80 -5.62
CA ILE A 286 -4.34 11.01 -6.85
C ILE A 286 -3.31 11.64 -7.80
N ASN A 287 -3.20 12.97 -7.85
CA ASN A 287 -2.22 13.65 -8.70
C ASN A 287 -0.80 13.47 -8.17
N PHE A 288 0.18 13.30 -9.07
CA PHE A 288 1.55 12.89 -8.72
C PHE A 288 2.46 14.05 -8.27
N ASN A 289 1.93 15.26 -8.10
CA ASN A 289 2.75 16.45 -7.78
C ASN A 289 3.66 16.25 -6.56
N SER A 290 3.18 15.60 -5.50
CA SER A 290 3.99 15.32 -4.30
C SER A 290 5.10 14.28 -4.54
N LEU A 291 5.05 13.50 -5.61
CA LEU A 291 6.13 12.59 -5.99
C LEU A 291 7.26 13.35 -6.69
N PHE A 292 6.97 14.49 -7.32
CA PHE A 292 7.94 15.26 -8.10
C PHE A 292 8.73 16.27 -7.27
N GLU A 293 8.23 16.69 -6.12
CA GLU A 293 8.91 17.62 -5.21
C GLU A 293 9.98 16.93 -4.35
N LYS A 294 10.86 17.71 -3.69
CA LYS A 294 11.78 17.27 -2.60
C LYS A 294 12.52 15.95 -2.89
N CYS A 295 13.69 16.05 -3.52
CA CYS A 295 14.52 14.88 -3.86
C CYS A 295 14.83 14.01 -2.63
N SER A 296 14.66 12.70 -2.77
CA SER A 296 15.10 11.68 -1.82
C SER A 296 15.38 10.38 -2.57
N GLU A 297 16.19 9.50 -1.97
CA GLU A 297 16.44 8.16 -2.51
C GLU A 297 15.13 7.38 -2.68
N ARG A 298 14.21 7.50 -1.70
CA ARG A 298 12.86 6.91 -1.78
C ARG A 298 12.13 7.33 -3.05
N LYS A 299 12.02 8.63 -3.32
CA LYS A 299 11.33 9.14 -4.52
C LYS A 299 12.03 8.73 -5.81
N ARG A 300 13.36 8.64 -5.80
CA ARG A 300 14.14 8.17 -6.95
C ARG A 300 13.74 6.74 -7.33
N GLU A 301 13.71 5.82 -6.37
CA GLU A 301 13.34 4.42 -6.63
C GLU A 301 11.85 4.25 -6.97
N LYS A 302 10.97 5.05 -6.35
CA LYS A 302 9.55 5.13 -6.75
C LYS A 302 9.36 5.54 -8.20
N LEU A 303 10.08 6.57 -8.65
CA LEU A 303 10.02 7.05 -10.03
C LEU A 303 10.51 5.97 -11.02
N ARG A 304 11.57 5.20 -10.69
CA ARG A 304 12.02 4.04 -11.50
C ARG A 304 10.90 3.03 -11.70
N ALA A 305 10.27 2.58 -10.61
CA ALA A 305 9.18 1.60 -10.67
C ALA A 305 7.98 2.10 -11.49
N LEU A 306 7.53 3.34 -11.25
CA LEU A 306 6.35 3.90 -11.92
C LEU A 306 6.60 4.20 -13.40
N LEU A 307 7.79 4.69 -13.76
CA LEU A 307 8.13 4.93 -15.16
C LEU A 307 8.38 3.63 -15.92
N HIS A 308 8.86 2.58 -15.25
CA HIS A 308 8.89 1.24 -15.83
C HIS A 308 7.46 0.75 -16.14
N TYR A 309 6.51 0.90 -15.21
CA TYR A 309 5.10 0.58 -15.48
C TYR A 309 4.56 1.34 -16.70
N PHE A 310 4.78 2.65 -16.78
CA PHE A 310 4.33 3.44 -17.93
C PHE A 310 5.01 3.00 -19.23
N HIS A 311 6.29 2.63 -19.19
CA HIS A 311 6.98 2.06 -20.34
C HIS A 311 6.29 0.78 -20.83
N THR A 312 5.96 -0.14 -19.92
CA THR A 312 5.29 -1.42 -20.25
C THR A 312 3.88 -1.22 -20.82
N VAL A 313 3.04 -0.38 -20.20
CA VAL A 313 1.64 -0.22 -20.63
C VAL A 313 1.47 0.62 -21.89
N THR A 314 2.45 1.48 -22.19
CA THR A 314 2.43 2.31 -23.41
C THR A 314 3.02 1.60 -24.62
N ASP A 315 3.86 0.58 -24.43
CA ASP A 315 4.39 -0.25 -25.52
C ASP A 315 3.31 -1.24 -26.02
N PRO A 316 2.92 -1.20 -27.31
CA PRO A 316 1.94 -2.13 -27.87
C PRO A 316 2.30 -3.61 -27.69
N ALA A 317 3.59 -3.98 -27.65
CA ALA A 317 4.04 -5.36 -27.52
C ALA A 317 3.89 -5.92 -26.10
N THR A 318 3.84 -5.05 -25.09
CA THR A 318 3.78 -5.45 -23.67
C THR A 318 2.55 -4.91 -22.93
N ARG A 319 1.68 -4.18 -23.62
CA ARG A 319 0.47 -3.60 -23.04
C ARG A 319 -0.43 -4.70 -22.47
N PRO A 320 -0.81 -4.62 -21.19
CA PRO A 320 -1.67 -5.62 -20.58
C PRO A 320 -3.13 -5.50 -21.09
N THR A 321 -3.79 -6.65 -21.24
CA THR A 321 -5.11 -6.78 -21.90
C THR A 321 -6.17 -7.43 -21.00
N GLY A 322 -6.02 -7.32 -19.68
CA GLY A 322 -6.97 -7.87 -18.71
C GLY A 322 -7.89 -6.86 -18.06
N LEU A 323 -8.63 -7.36 -17.07
CA LEU A 323 -9.49 -6.57 -16.19
C LEU A 323 -8.94 -6.54 -14.76
N VAL A 324 -9.31 -5.51 -14.00
CA VAL A 324 -9.10 -5.41 -12.55
C VAL A 324 -10.42 -4.98 -11.92
N THR A 325 -10.79 -5.62 -10.81
CA THR A 325 -11.99 -5.28 -10.03
C THR A 325 -11.61 -4.72 -8.68
N PHE A 326 -12.19 -3.58 -8.32
CA PHE A 326 -12.07 -2.93 -7.03
C PHE A 326 -13.43 -3.02 -6.34
N GLU A 327 -13.49 -3.64 -5.17
CA GLU A 327 -14.71 -3.81 -4.39
C GLU A 327 -14.53 -3.22 -3.01
N ARG A 328 -15.29 -2.16 -2.70
CA ARG A 328 -15.45 -1.74 -1.31
C ARG A 328 -16.48 -2.67 -0.69
N ARG A 329 -16.10 -3.34 0.39
CA ARG A 329 -16.97 -4.23 1.16
C ARG A 329 -17.29 -3.59 2.50
N TYR A 330 -18.57 -3.54 2.84
CA TYR A 330 -19.07 -3.08 4.12
C TYR A 330 -19.85 -4.20 4.81
N ILE A 331 -19.53 -4.47 6.08
CA ILE A 331 -20.26 -5.44 6.91
C ILE A 331 -21.02 -4.71 8.00
N ARG A 332 -22.34 -4.83 7.98
CA ARG A 332 -23.20 -4.31 9.03
C ARG A 332 -23.17 -5.19 10.28
N ASP A 333 -23.38 -6.49 10.08
CA ASP A 333 -23.59 -7.45 11.17
C ASP A 333 -22.27 -8.12 11.56
N MET A 334 -21.69 -7.64 12.66
CA MET A 334 -20.44 -8.18 13.19
C MET A 334 -20.68 -9.38 14.11
N PRO A 335 -19.73 -10.34 14.20
CA PRO A 335 -19.85 -11.48 15.10
C PRO A 335 -19.94 -11.04 16.57
N ASN A 336 -20.73 -11.78 17.36
CA ASN A 336 -20.57 -11.75 18.81
C ASN A 336 -19.39 -12.64 19.20
N TRP A 337 -18.20 -12.05 19.35
CA TRP A 337 -16.94 -12.76 19.52
C TRP A 337 -16.92 -13.73 20.70
N GLY A 338 -17.40 -13.32 21.89
CA GLY A 338 -17.45 -14.19 23.08
C GLY A 338 -18.36 -15.42 22.92
N SER A 339 -19.25 -15.43 21.92
CA SER A 339 -20.13 -16.56 21.62
C SER A 339 -19.62 -17.48 20.51
N CYS A 340 -18.52 -17.14 19.84
CA CYS A 340 -17.98 -17.91 18.71
C CYS A 340 -17.42 -19.26 19.19
N LYS A 341 -17.72 -20.33 18.44
CA LYS A 341 -17.40 -21.73 18.82
C LYS A 341 -16.36 -22.39 17.92
N GLU A 342 -15.96 -21.70 16.87
CA GLU A 342 -14.88 -22.12 16.00
C GLU A 342 -13.56 -22.18 16.79
N THR A 343 -12.74 -23.19 16.55
CA THR A 343 -11.37 -23.24 17.06
C THR A 343 -10.43 -22.49 16.13
N VAL A 344 -9.21 -22.19 16.60
CA VAL A 344 -8.17 -21.58 15.76
C VAL A 344 -7.95 -22.37 14.45
N PRO A 345 -7.73 -21.70 13.31
CA PRO A 345 -7.66 -22.39 12.01
C PRO A 345 -6.27 -23.04 11.83
N LYS A 346 -6.08 -23.74 10.69
CA LYS A 346 -4.74 -24.16 10.26
C LYS A 346 -3.84 -22.92 10.11
N LEU A 347 -2.61 -23.03 10.61
CA LEU A 347 -1.61 -21.96 10.58
C LEU A 347 -0.29 -22.50 10.02
N HIS A 348 0.24 -21.81 9.01
CA HIS A 348 1.64 -21.90 8.61
C HIS A 348 2.35 -20.61 9.03
N VAL A 349 3.43 -20.69 9.79
CA VAL A 349 4.23 -19.52 10.17
C VAL A 349 5.63 -19.67 9.59
N THR A 350 6.15 -18.60 8.98
CA THR A 350 7.50 -18.58 8.42
C THR A 350 8.14 -17.20 8.60
N SER A 351 9.41 -17.19 8.99
CA SER A 351 10.23 -15.98 8.99
C SER A 351 10.77 -15.64 7.61
N ALA A 352 10.86 -16.61 6.70
CA ALA A 352 11.32 -16.41 5.33
C ALA A 352 10.16 -16.12 4.36
N GLY A 353 10.49 -15.38 3.29
CA GLY A 353 9.54 -15.03 2.23
C GLY A 353 8.72 -13.78 2.52
N CYS A 354 7.76 -13.53 1.64
CA CYS A 354 6.86 -12.40 1.63
C CYS A 354 5.47 -12.80 1.13
N ILE A 355 4.50 -11.91 1.37
CA ILE A 355 3.08 -12.14 1.08
C ILE A 355 2.85 -12.27 -0.43
N GLU A 356 3.47 -11.39 -1.21
CA GLU A 356 3.23 -11.25 -2.64
C GLU A 356 3.77 -12.43 -3.47
N GLU A 357 4.90 -13.02 -3.06
CA GLU A 357 5.52 -14.15 -3.79
C GLU A 357 5.04 -15.51 -3.27
N GLN A 358 5.21 -15.81 -1.98
CA GLN A 358 4.89 -17.12 -1.43
C GLN A 358 3.39 -17.27 -1.10
N GLY A 359 2.66 -16.16 -0.99
CA GLY A 359 1.20 -16.13 -0.90
C GLY A 359 0.50 -16.09 -2.27
N ALA A 360 1.16 -16.45 -3.37
CA ALA A 360 0.52 -16.54 -4.67
C ALA A 360 -0.68 -17.52 -4.64
N GLY A 361 -1.84 -17.08 -5.14
CA GLY A 361 -3.09 -17.84 -5.07
C GLY A 361 -3.83 -17.78 -3.73
N MET A 362 -3.26 -17.14 -2.71
CA MET A 362 -3.93 -16.84 -1.43
C MET A 362 -4.59 -15.45 -1.49
N LEU A 363 -5.43 -15.13 -0.49
CA LEU A 363 -5.81 -13.73 -0.27
C LEU A 363 -4.66 -13.00 0.40
N GLN A 364 -4.10 -12.03 -0.32
CA GLN A 364 -2.94 -11.27 0.12
C GLN A 364 -3.39 -10.03 0.92
N VAL A 365 -2.89 -9.89 2.15
CA VAL A 365 -3.22 -8.74 3.00
C VAL A 365 -2.30 -7.56 2.67
N ASP A 366 -2.91 -6.43 2.34
CA ASP A 366 -2.29 -5.12 2.33
C ASP A 366 -2.47 -4.46 3.71
N PHE A 367 -1.35 -4.10 4.35
CA PHE A 367 -1.31 -3.44 5.65
C PHE A 367 -1.61 -1.95 5.49
N ALA A 368 -2.86 -1.68 5.12
CA ALA A 368 -3.27 -0.43 4.54
C ALA A 368 -3.32 0.73 5.53
N CYS A 369 -3.25 1.95 4.99
CA CYS A 369 -3.81 3.14 5.61
C CYS A 369 -5.31 3.22 5.31
N ASN A 370 -6.11 3.79 6.22
CA ASN A 370 -7.53 4.04 5.93
C ASN A 370 -7.74 4.96 4.72
N MET A 371 -6.73 5.76 4.37
CA MET A 371 -6.59 6.44 3.09
C MET A 371 -5.73 5.57 2.17
N ILE A 372 -6.38 4.70 1.41
CA ILE A 372 -5.76 3.65 0.58
C ILE A 372 -4.50 4.09 -0.17
N GLY A 373 -3.48 3.26 -0.15
CA GLY A 373 -2.16 3.49 -0.75
C GLY A 373 -1.28 4.44 0.07
N GLY A 374 -1.73 4.87 1.25
CA GLY A 374 -0.96 5.66 2.21
C GLY A 374 -0.17 6.82 1.57
N GLY A 375 1.14 6.79 1.78
CA GLY A 375 2.11 7.75 1.27
C GLY A 375 2.73 7.38 -0.10
N VAL A 376 2.10 6.54 -0.93
CA VAL A 376 2.70 6.04 -2.19
C VAL A 376 3.13 7.18 -3.11
N LEU A 377 2.33 8.24 -3.24
CA LEU A 377 2.64 9.44 -4.02
C LEU A 377 3.44 10.50 -3.23
N GLY A 378 3.84 10.20 -1.99
CA GLY A 378 4.61 11.06 -1.10
C GLY A 378 5.89 10.39 -0.59
N SER A 379 6.13 10.43 0.72
CA SER A 379 7.35 9.90 1.37
C SER A 379 7.23 8.47 1.91
N GLY A 380 6.01 7.92 2.05
CA GLY A 380 5.77 6.58 2.58
C GLY A 380 6.41 5.50 1.70
N LEU A 381 7.06 4.50 2.29
CA LEU A 381 7.72 3.42 1.54
C LEU A 381 7.81 2.15 2.38
N VAL A 382 6.70 1.79 3.03
CA VAL A 382 6.56 0.56 3.80
C VAL A 382 5.73 -0.45 2.99
N GLN A 383 5.15 -1.47 3.63
CA GLN A 383 4.51 -2.59 2.92
C GLN A 383 3.43 -2.16 1.90
N GLU A 384 2.47 -1.31 2.30
CA GLU A 384 1.40 -0.82 1.40
C GLU A 384 1.98 -0.06 0.19
N GLU A 385 2.88 0.91 0.41
CA GLU A 385 3.42 1.67 -0.72
C GLU A 385 4.30 0.83 -1.64
N ILE A 386 5.08 -0.11 -1.09
CA ILE A 386 5.87 -1.04 -1.91
C ILE A 386 4.96 -1.90 -2.77
N LEU A 387 3.87 -2.45 -2.21
CA LEU A 387 2.88 -3.22 -2.95
C LEU A 387 2.28 -2.40 -4.10
N PHE A 388 1.92 -1.13 -3.84
CA PHE A 388 1.38 -0.22 -4.85
C PHE A 388 2.41 0.21 -5.90
N LEU A 389 3.70 0.21 -5.61
CA LEU A 389 4.75 0.48 -6.60
C LEU A 389 5.04 -0.73 -7.48
N MET A 390 4.97 -1.93 -6.91
CA MET A 390 5.16 -3.17 -7.67
C MET A 390 3.93 -3.50 -8.51
N ASN A 391 2.75 -3.09 -8.07
CA ASN A 391 1.46 -3.23 -8.75
C ASN A 391 0.80 -1.85 -8.96
N PRO A 392 1.30 -0.97 -9.86
CA PRO A 392 0.81 0.41 -9.97
C PRO A 392 -0.66 0.58 -10.29
N GLU A 393 -1.32 -0.45 -10.83
CA GLU A 393 -2.76 -0.46 -11.04
C GLU A 393 -3.55 -0.25 -9.74
N LEU A 394 -3.00 -0.62 -8.57
CA LEU A 394 -3.62 -0.36 -7.27
C LEU A 394 -3.77 1.14 -6.97
N ILE A 395 -2.88 1.99 -7.49
CA ILE A 395 -2.89 3.45 -7.26
C ILE A 395 -4.20 4.08 -7.73
N VAL A 396 -4.84 3.53 -8.76
CA VAL A 396 -6.09 4.09 -9.29
C VAL A 396 -7.24 4.03 -8.29
N SER A 397 -7.19 3.12 -7.31
CA SER A 397 -8.19 3.06 -6.22
C SER A 397 -8.28 4.37 -5.44
N ARG A 398 -7.18 5.12 -5.34
CA ARG A 398 -7.12 6.46 -4.71
C ARG A 398 -8.01 7.47 -5.42
N LEU A 399 -8.34 7.25 -6.68
CA LEU A 399 -9.20 8.14 -7.46
C LEU A 399 -10.65 8.09 -6.96
N PHE A 400 -11.14 6.91 -6.58
CA PHE A 400 -12.56 6.67 -6.34
C PHE A 400 -12.90 6.04 -4.98
N THR A 401 -11.93 5.64 -4.16
CA THR A 401 -12.20 5.06 -2.84
C THR A 401 -12.14 6.12 -1.74
N GLU A 402 -13.27 6.35 -1.08
CA GLU A 402 -13.32 7.17 0.14
C GLU A 402 -12.54 6.50 1.27
N LYS A 403 -12.07 7.27 2.26
CA LYS A 403 -11.49 6.76 3.50
C LYS A 403 -12.28 5.57 4.06
N LEU A 404 -11.60 4.48 4.41
CA LEU A 404 -12.22 3.30 5.01
C LEU A 404 -12.69 3.59 6.44
N GLY A 405 -13.91 3.19 6.76
CA GLY A 405 -14.44 3.10 8.12
C GLY A 405 -14.09 1.76 8.79
N ASP A 406 -14.42 1.61 10.07
CA ASP A 406 -14.00 0.46 10.89
C ASP A 406 -14.54 -0.89 10.41
N ASN A 407 -15.68 -0.90 9.70
CA ASN A 407 -16.34 -2.10 9.20
C ASN A 407 -16.22 -2.27 7.68
N GLU A 408 -15.16 -1.71 7.10
CA GLU A 408 -14.98 -1.65 5.65
C GLU A 408 -13.59 -2.10 5.20
N CYS A 409 -13.50 -2.78 4.07
CA CYS A 409 -12.24 -3.13 3.42
C CYS A 409 -12.34 -2.86 1.92
N LEU A 410 -11.19 -2.78 1.24
CA LEU A 410 -11.13 -2.72 -0.22
C LEU A 410 -10.48 -4.00 -0.76
N PHE A 411 -11.23 -4.76 -1.55
CA PHE A 411 -10.72 -5.91 -2.29
C PHE A 411 -10.31 -5.48 -3.69
N ILE A 412 -9.17 -5.97 -4.14
CA ILE A 412 -8.64 -5.70 -5.48
C ILE A 412 -8.26 -7.03 -6.12
N THR A 413 -8.93 -7.37 -7.22
CA THR A 413 -8.73 -8.64 -7.93
C THR A 413 -8.26 -8.37 -9.35
N GLY A 414 -7.14 -8.98 -9.74
CA GLY A 414 -6.63 -8.94 -11.12
C GLY A 414 -5.47 -8.00 -11.39
N SER A 415 -4.95 -7.30 -10.37
CA SER A 415 -3.80 -6.40 -10.55
C SER A 415 -2.56 -7.17 -10.98
N GLN A 416 -1.74 -6.57 -11.84
CA GLN A 416 -0.49 -7.14 -12.31
C GLN A 416 0.73 -6.58 -11.57
N GLN A 417 1.73 -7.43 -11.33
CA GLN A 417 3.04 -7.01 -10.85
C GLN A 417 3.95 -6.65 -12.04
N PHE A 418 4.56 -5.47 -12.01
CA PHE A 418 5.40 -4.94 -13.09
C PHE A 418 6.87 -4.88 -12.72
N SER A 419 7.20 -4.87 -11.43
CA SER A 419 8.57 -4.64 -10.94
C SER A 419 8.98 -5.65 -9.89
N GLN A 420 10.28 -5.88 -9.81
CA GLN A 420 10.97 -6.57 -8.71
C GLN A 420 11.67 -5.53 -7.84
N TYR A 421 11.80 -5.81 -6.56
CA TYR A 421 12.45 -4.94 -5.60
C TYR A 421 13.29 -5.72 -4.60
N SER A 422 14.11 -4.98 -3.85
CA SER A 422 14.79 -5.45 -2.66
C SER A 422 14.76 -4.36 -1.59
N GLY A 423 15.08 -4.74 -0.35
CA GLY A 423 15.07 -3.82 0.78
C GLY A 423 13.67 -3.36 1.19
N TYR A 424 13.63 -2.44 2.15
CA TYR A 424 12.40 -1.96 2.77
C TYR A 424 12.62 -0.54 3.31
N SER A 425 11.62 0.34 3.27
CA SER A 425 11.76 1.74 3.72
C SER A 425 12.98 2.42 3.05
N ASP A 426 13.95 2.89 3.83
CA ASP A 426 15.13 3.60 3.32
C ASP A 426 16.09 2.72 2.51
N THR A 427 16.05 1.40 2.69
CA THR A 427 16.88 0.45 1.92
C THR A 427 16.19 -0.04 0.66
N PHE A 428 14.94 0.36 0.41
CA PHE A 428 14.19 -0.05 -0.78
C PHE A 428 14.96 0.31 -2.06
N LYS A 429 15.05 -0.65 -2.99
CA LYS A 429 15.60 -0.49 -4.32
C LYS A 429 14.72 -1.17 -5.35
N TRP A 430 14.47 -0.47 -6.45
CA TRP A 430 13.95 -1.10 -7.65
C TRP A 430 15.06 -1.95 -8.28
N VAL A 431 14.80 -3.24 -8.48
CA VAL A 431 15.80 -4.22 -8.96
C VAL A 431 15.65 -4.47 -10.46
N GLY A 432 14.42 -4.48 -10.98
CA GLY A 432 14.21 -4.80 -12.37
C GLY A 432 12.75 -4.99 -12.78
N PRO A 433 12.50 -5.26 -14.06
CA PRO A 433 11.19 -5.65 -14.56
C PRO A 433 10.72 -6.97 -13.97
N HIS A 434 9.41 -7.14 -13.82
CA HIS A 434 8.76 -8.41 -13.49
C HIS A 434 7.87 -8.87 -14.64
N ARG A 435 7.91 -10.17 -14.96
CA ARG A 435 6.94 -10.81 -15.87
C ARG A 435 5.98 -11.64 -15.06
N ASP A 436 4.75 -11.17 -15.00
CA ASP A 436 3.68 -11.84 -14.28
C ASP A 436 3.08 -12.95 -15.15
N ASN A 437 3.30 -14.19 -14.74
CA ASN A 437 2.83 -15.38 -15.46
C ASN A 437 1.62 -16.03 -14.74
N ILE A 438 0.93 -15.31 -13.87
CA ILE A 438 -0.27 -15.80 -13.19
C ILE A 438 -1.39 -15.98 -14.22
N GLU A 439 -2.15 -17.06 -14.08
CA GLU A 439 -3.30 -17.36 -14.92
C GLU A 439 -4.42 -16.31 -14.74
N ARG A 440 -5.30 -16.22 -15.74
CA ARG A 440 -6.45 -15.31 -15.71
C ARG A 440 -7.75 -16.07 -15.54
N ASP A 441 -8.66 -15.49 -14.77
CA ASP A 441 -10.02 -15.99 -14.59
C ASP A 441 -10.92 -15.73 -15.81
N GLU A 442 -12.18 -16.16 -15.73
CA GLU A 442 -13.18 -16.02 -16.80
C GLU A 442 -13.48 -14.56 -17.18
N TRP A 443 -13.20 -13.62 -16.27
CA TRP A 443 -13.32 -12.18 -16.47
C TRP A 443 -12.01 -11.56 -16.98
N GLN A 444 -10.99 -12.36 -17.30
CA GLN A 444 -9.66 -11.91 -17.71
C GLN A 444 -8.90 -11.13 -16.63
N ARG A 445 -9.20 -11.36 -15.36
CA ARG A 445 -8.45 -10.84 -14.21
C ARG A 445 -7.36 -11.83 -13.84
N LEU A 446 -6.15 -11.36 -13.51
CA LEU A 446 -5.14 -12.26 -12.94
C LEU A 446 -5.68 -12.91 -11.65
N HIS A 447 -5.32 -14.17 -11.39
CA HIS A 447 -5.61 -14.89 -10.14
C HIS A 447 -4.78 -14.36 -8.95
N ARG A 448 -4.91 -13.06 -8.69
CA ARG A 448 -4.38 -12.34 -7.54
C ARG A 448 -5.51 -11.57 -6.91
N GLN A 449 -5.71 -11.79 -5.62
CA GLN A 449 -6.68 -11.06 -4.80
C GLN A 449 -5.95 -10.44 -3.61
N ILE A 450 -6.07 -9.12 -3.49
CA ILE A 450 -5.51 -8.32 -2.41
C ILE A 450 -6.66 -7.75 -1.59
N VAL A 451 -6.52 -7.72 -0.27
CA VAL A 451 -7.42 -6.98 0.62
C VAL A 451 -6.66 -5.91 1.38
N ALA A 452 -7.07 -4.65 1.19
CA ALA A 452 -6.60 -3.53 1.98
C ALA A 452 -7.46 -3.38 3.24
N MET A 453 -6.82 -3.55 4.40
CA MET A 453 -7.44 -3.37 5.71
C MET A 453 -6.52 -2.57 6.63
N ASP A 454 -7.05 -1.49 7.20
CA ASP A 454 -6.28 -0.54 8.01
C ASP A 454 -6.29 -0.91 9.49
N ALA A 455 -5.10 -1.02 10.10
CA ALA A 455 -4.96 -1.16 11.55
C ALA A 455 -5.07 0.20 12.26
N LEU A 456 -5.37 0.19 13.55
CA LEU A 456 -5.26 1.40 14.37
C LEU A 456 -3.78 1.76 14.57
N HIS A 457 -3.51 3.07 14.64
CA HIS A 457 -2.21 3.62 14.98
C HIS A 457 -2.15 3.95 16.48
N PHE A 458 -1.22 3.34 17.21
CA PHE A 458 -1.08 3.54 18.66
C PHE A 458 0.12 4.43 19.00
N ARG A 459 -0.12 5.55 19.68
CA ARG A 459 0.98 6.41 20.15
C ARG A 459 1.75 5.71 21.26
N ASN A 460 1.03 5.10 22.19
CA ASN A 460 1.58 4.17 23.18
C ASN A 460 1.08 2.77 22.88
N GLN A 461 2.01 1.82 22.70
CA GLN A 461 1.70 0.43 22.38
C GLN A 461 0.75 -0.21 23.41
N ARG A 462 0.72 0.24 24.68
CA ARG A 462 -0.20 -0.28 25.70
C ARG A 462 -1.68 0.06 25.45
N GLU A 463 -1.97 1.10 24.66
CA GLU A 463 -3.35 1.53 24.36
C GLU A 463 -4.16 0.38 23.75
N GLN A 464 -3.51 -0.45 22.93
CA GLN A 464 -4.13 -1.57 22.22
C GLN A 464 -4.71 -2.66 23.12
N TYR A 465 -4.23 -2.77 24.37
CA TYR A 465 -4.75 -3.70 25.38
C TYR A 465 -6.01 -3.13 26.05
N ASN A 466 -6.97 -2.82 25.19
CA ASN A 466 -8.29 -2.34 25.53
C ASN A 466 -9.29 -3.06 24.64
N MET A 467 -10.32 -3.68 25.24
CA MET A 467 -11.24 -4.53 24.49
C MET A 467 -12.02 -3.81 23.39
N ARG A 468 -12.22 -2.49 23.49
CA ARG A 468 -12.79 -1.71 22.38
C ARG A 468 -11.87 -1.71 21.16
N GLN A 469 -10.57 -1.57 21.38
CA GLN A 469 -9.55 -1.55 20.33
C GLN A 469 -9.31 -2.96 19.78
N VAL A 470 -9.19 -3.97 20.65
CA VAL A 470 -9.11 -5.40 20.24
C VAL A 470 -10.31 -5.79 19.37
N THR A 471 -11.52 -5.44 19.79
CA THR A 471 -12.75 -5.73 19.03
C THR A 471 -12.81 -5.00 17.70
N ARG A 472 -12.35 -3.74 17.65
CA ARG A 472 -12.25 -3.00 16.38
C ARG A 472 -11.34 -3.72 15.39
N GLU A 473 -10.15 -4.12 15.84
CA GLU A 473 -9.18 -4.82 14.99
C GLU A 473 -9.67 -6.22 14.57
N LEU A 474 -10.37 -6.94 15.45
CA LEU A 474 -11.06 -8.20 15.13
C LEU A 474 -12.12 -8.01 14.04
N ASN A 475 -12.97 -7.00 14.19
CA ASN A 475 -14.03 -6.68 13.21
C ASN A 475 -13.44 -6.29 11.86
N LYS A 476 -12.37 -5.49 11.85
CA LYS A 476 -11.65 -5.09 10.64
C LYS A 476 -11.04 -6.30 9.92
N ALA A 477 -10.30 -7.14 10.65
CA ALA A 477 -9.71 -8.36 10.09
C ALA A 477 -10.80 -9.30 9.55
N TYR A 478 -11.90 -9.49 10.30
CA TYR A 478 -13.04 -10.28 9.84
C TYR A 478 -13.67 -9.71 8.56
N CYS A 479 -13.82 -8.38 8.47
CA CYS A 479 -14.28 -7.72 7.25
C CYS A 479 -13.39 -8.00 6.04
N GLY A 480 -12.07 -8.09 6.26
CA GLY A 480 -11.12 -8.44 5.21
C GLY A 480 -11.07 -9.94 4.88
N PHE A 481 -11.48 -10.81 5.80
CA PHE A 481 -11.34 -12.27 5.63
C PHE A 481 -12.64 -12.97 5.23
N LYS A 482 -13.79 -12.42 5.64
CA LYS A 482 -15.12 -12.95 5.32
C LYS A 482 -15.32 -12.93 3.81
N ALA A 483 -15.62 -14.11 3.27
CA ALA A 483 -16.01 -14.27 1.88
C ALA A 483 -17.44 -13.80 1.62
N ASP A 484 -17.82 -13.74 0.34
CA ASP A 484 -19.21 -13.55 -0.03
C ASP A 484 -20.06 -14.74 0.41
N ASP A 485 -21.32 -14.49 0.75
CA ASP A 485 -22.21 -15.50 1.33
C ASP A 485 -22.48 -16.68 0.37
N ASN A 486 -22.23 -16.48 -0.93
CA ASN A 486 -22.41 -17.48 -1.98
C ASN A 486 -21.15 -18.32 -2.27
N THR A 487 -20.03 -18.05 -1.60
CA THR A 487 -18.78 -18.77 -1.82
C THR A 487 -18.71 -19.99 -0.92
N TYR A 488 -18.59 -21.18 -1.53
CA TYR A 488 -18.47 -22.43 -0.79
C TYR A 488 -17.11 -22.49 -0.05
N PRO A 489 -17.07 -22.98 1.21
CA PRO A 489 -15.85 -23.02 2.02
C PRO A 489 -14.66 -23.72 1.35
N ASP A 490 -14.90 -24.78 0.58
CA ASP A 490 -13.86 -25.56 -0.10
C ASP A 490 -13.11 -24.78 -1.19
N PHE A 491 -13.69 -23.66 -1.63
CA PHE A 491 -13.14 -22.78 -2.67
C PHE A 491 -12.50 -21.51 -2.08
N LEU A 492 -12.47 -21.38 -0.74
CA LEU A 492 -11.87 -20.24 -0.09
C LEU A 492 -10.34 -20.38 -0.07
N PRO A 493 -9.59 -19.46 -0.70
CA PRO A 493 -8.14 -19.48 -0.58
C PRO A 493 -7.74 -19.23 0.88
N ASP A 494 -6.58 -19.71 1.29
CA ASP A 494 -6.01 -19.31 2.59
C ASP A 494 -5.62 -17.82 2.57
N ILE A 495 -5.30 -17.27 3.73
CA ILE A 495 -4.91 -15.87 3.92
C ILE A 495 -3.38 -15.78 4.02
N ALA A 496 -2.75 -14.98 3.17
CA ALA A 496 -1.33 -14.63 3.29
C ALA A 496 -1.21 -13.26 3.98
N THR A 497 -0.67 -13.25 5.20
CA THR A 497 -0.59 -12.06 6.06
C THR A 497 0.68 -12.05 6.91
N GLY A 498 0.82 -11.11 7.84
CA GLY A 498 1.94 -11.04 8.77
C GLY A 498 1.69 -10.00 9.87
N ASN A 499 2.73 -9.22 10.18
CA ASN A 499 2.77 -8.20 11.24
C ASN A 499 1.92 -6.95 10.93
N TRP A 500 0.61 -7.14 10.66
CA TRP A 500 -0.37 -6.11 10.33
C TRP A 500 -0.47 -5.06 11.44
N GLY A 501 -0.14 -3.81 11.11
CA GLY A 501 -0.19 -2.67 12.05
C GLY A 501 0.94 -2.62 13.08
N CYS A 502 1.95 -3.49 13.02
CA CYS A 502 2.98 -3.57 14.07
C CYS A 502 4.21 -2.70 13.81
N GLY A 503 4.38 -2.20 12.58
CA GLY A 503 5.49 -1.35 12.19
C GLY A 503 5.23 0.12 12.51
N ALA A 504 4.96 0.91 11.49
CA ALA A 504 4.68 2.35 11.64
C ALA A 504 3.47 2.65 12.54
N PHE A 505 2.58 1.67 12.77
CA PHE A 505 1.38 1.82 13.58
C PHE A 505 1.51 1.28 15.01
N ASN A 506 2.70 0.77 15.37
CA ASN A 506 3.10 0.46 16.74
C ASN A 506 2.21 -0.57 17.47
N GLY A 507 1.51 -1.45 16.75
CA GLY A 507 0.82 -2.60 17.31
C GLY A 507 1.77 -3.69 17.83
N ASP A 508 1.29 -4.54 18.73
CA ASP A 508 2.01 -5.73 19.18
C ASP A 508 1.80 -6.90 18.20
N PRO A 509 2.87 -7.47 17.60
CA PRO A 509 2.77 -8.63 16.73
C PRO A 509 2.07 -9.84 17.35
N LYS A 510 2.25 -10.10 18.65
CA LYS A 510 1.63 -11.26 19.33
C LYS A 510 0.11 -11.10 19.39
N LEU A 511 -0.37 -9.97 19.90
CA LEU A 511 -1.80 -9.65 19.91
C LEU A 511 -2.40 -9.63 18.51
N LYS A 512 -1.74 -8.97 17.55
CA LYS A 512 -2.23 -8.86 16.17
C LYS A 512 -2.29 -10.21 15.46
N ALA A 513 -1.42 -11.16 15.78
CA ALA A 513 -1.50 -12.52 15.26
C ALA A 513 -2.71 -13.28 15.81
N LEU A 514 -2.98 -13.20 17.13
CA LEU A 514 -4.17 -13.82 17.73
C LEU A 514 -5.47 -13.24 17.15
N ILE A 515 -5.54 -11.91 16.99
CA ILE A 515 -6.68 -11.22 16.36
C ILE A 515 -6.93 -11.77 14.95
N GLN A 516 -5.88 -11.89 14.14
CA GLN A 516 -6.00 -12.41 12.78
C GLN A 516 -6.42 -13.90 12.76
N LEU A 517 -5.91 -14.71 13.68
CA LEU A 517 -6.32 -16.12 13.82
C LEU A 517 -7.80 -16.26 14.20
N MET A 518 -8.28 -15.44 15.14
CA MET A 518 -9.69 -15.43 15.56
C MET A 518 -10.61 -15.01 14.40
N ALA A 519 -10.25 -13.95 13.69
CA ALA A 519 -11.00 -13.48 12.52
C ALA A 519 -11.00 -14.52 11.39
N ALA A 520 -9.86 -15.18 11.14
CA ALA A 520 -9.72 -16.22 10.12
C ALA A 520 -10.49 -17.50 10.47
N ALA A 521 -10.52 -17.91 11.75
CA ALA A 521 -11.37 -19.01 12.24
C ALA A 521 -12.84 -18.72 11.93
N ARG A 522 -13.31 -17.52 12.30
CA ARG A 522 -14.70 -17.12 12.05
C ARG A 522 -15.02 -17.01 10.55
N ALA A 523 -14.05 -16.62 9.74
CA ALA A 523 -14.16 -16.59 8.28
C ALA A 523 -13.97 -17.97 7.61
N LYS A 524 -13.64 -19.03 8.38
CA LYS A 524 -13.37 -20.40 7.91
C LYS A 524 -12.20 -20.52 6.95
N ARG A 525 -11.07 -19.86 7.24
CA ARG A 525 -9.89 -19.81 6.37
C ARG A 525 -8.62 -20.13 7.12
N GLY A 526 -7.68 -20.80 6.44
CA GLY A 526 -6.32 -20.97 6.97
C GLY A 526 -5.51 -19.69 6.87
N VAL A 527 -4.42 -19.65 7.64
CA VAL A 527 -3.51 -18.51 7.67
C VAL A 527 -2.08 -18.95 7.36
N THR A 528 -1.43 -18.23 6.45
CA THR A 528 0.00 -18.23 6.20
C THR A 528 0.55 -16.91 6.72
N PHE A 529 1.31 -16.97 7.81
CA PHE A 529 1.79 -15.82 8.56
C PHE A 529 3.29 -15.61 8.35
N PHE A 530 3.67 -14.50 7.73
CA PHE A 530 5.05 -14.11 7.48
C PHE A 530 5.55 -13.18 8.61
N THR A 531 6.57 -13.61 9.34
CA THR A 531 7.14 -12.82 10.46
C THR A 531 8.30 -11.91 10.05
N PHE A 532 8.70 -11.95 8.77
CA PHE A 532 9.72 -11.10 8.15
C PHE A 532 11.08 -11.11 8.87
N ASN A 533 11.74 -12.27 8.81
CA ASN A 533 13.02 -12.64 9.44
C ASN A 533 13.01 -12.66 10.98
N ASN A 534 11.84 -12.59 11.61
CA ASN A 534 11.73 -12.74 13.06
C ASN A 534 11.52 -14.21 13.44
N LEU A 535 12.64 -14.93 13.61
CA LEU A 535 12.66 -16.35 14.02
C LEU A 535 12.13 -16.57 15.44
N SER A 536 12.27 -15.58 16.33
CA SER A 536 11.71 -15.67 17.69
C SER A 536 10.19 -15.69 17.62
N LEU A 537 9.61 -14.69 16.95
CA LEU A 537 8.16 -14.58 16.78
C LEU A 537 7.59 -15.78 16.04
N GLU A 538 8.31 -16.32 15.05
CA GLU A 538 7.90 -17.55 14.36
C GLU A 538 7.71 -18.70 15.35
N ARG A 539 8.71 -18.96 16.21
CA ARG A 539 8.65 -20.03 17.22
C ARG A 539 7.59 -19.76 18.28
N GLU A 540 7.49 -18.53 18.77
CA GLU A 540 6.48 -18.13 19.75
C GLU A 540 5.05 -18.34 19.22
N LEU A 541 4.80 -17.99 17.96
CA LEU A 541 3.51 -18.21 17.30
C LEU A 541 3.21 -19.69 17.07
N GLN A 542 4.20 -20.48 16.65
CA GLN A 542 4.05 -21.93 16.50
C GLN A 542 3.69 -22.59 17.84
N ASN A 543 4.38 -22.23 18.92
CA ASN A 543 4.12 -22.75 20.27
C ASN A 543 2.73 -22.34 20.78
N MET A 544 2.36 -21.06 20.63
CA MET A 544 1.04 -20.57 21.05
C MET A 544 -0.08 -21.24 20.25
N HIS A 545 0.07 -21.37 18.92
CA HIS A 545 -0.91 -22.07 18.09
C HIS A 545 -1.05 -23.54 18.49
N HIS A 546 0.07 -24.25 18.70
CA HIS A 546 0.06 -25.62 19.19
C HIS A 546 -0.69 -25.77 20.53
N LEU A 547 -0.47 -24.84 21.45
CA LEU A 547 -1.15 -24.81 22.75
C LEU A 547 -2.67 -24.66 22.58
N LEU A 548 -3.11 -23.68 21.79
CA LEU A 548 -4.53 -23.39 21.52
C LEU A 548 -5.22 -24.57 20.83
N VAL A 549 -4.55 -25.22 19.87
CA VAL A 549 -5.07 -26.43 19.20
C VAL A 549 -5.20 -27.59 20.17
N THR A 550 -4.18 -27.82 21.02
CA THR A 550 -4.17 -28.92 22.00
C THR A 550 -5.32 -28.81 22.99
N HIS A 551 -5.60 -27.59 23.46
CA HIS A 551 -6.71 -27.32 24.38
C HIS A 551 -8.07 -27.16 23.68
N ARG A 552 -8.12 -27.26 22.34
CA ARG A 552 -9.31 -26.99 21.53
C ARG A 552 -9.95 -25.63 21.85
N THR A 553 -9.11 -24.64 22.14
CA THR A 553 -9.57 -23.29 22.50
C THR A 553 -10.39 -22.68 21.37
N THR A 554 -11.62 -22.31 21.69
CA THR A 554 -12.54 -21.62 20.79
C THR A 554 -12.21 -20.14 20.68
N VAL A 555 -12.69 -19.49 19.61
CA VAL A 555 -12.59 -18.03 19.43
C VAL A 555 -13.25 -17.30 20.60
N GLY A 556 -14.39 -17.79 21.11
CA GLY A 556 -15.05 -17.21 22.27
C GLY A 556 -14.19 -17.29 23.53
N GLU A 557 -13.60 -18.45 23.83
CA GLU A 557 -12.71 -18.61 24.98
C GLU A 557 -11.44 -17.74 24.86
N LEU A 558 -10.85 -17.68 23.66
CA LEU A 558 -9.69 -16.81 23.42
C LEU A 558 -10.05 -15.31 23.55
N TYR A 559 -11.26 -14.93 23.14
CA TYR A 559 -11.76 -13.57 23.35
C TYR A 559 -11.88 -13.24 24.84
N GLU A 560 -12.44 -14.13 25.66
CA GLU A 560 -12.53 -13.94 27.13
C GLU A 560 -11.14 -13.91 27.79
N LEU A 561 -10.19 -14.75 27.33
CA LEU A 561 -8.80 -14.65 27.78
C LEU A 561 -8.19 -13.27 27.50
N LEU A 562 -8.49 -12.66 26.34
CA LEU A 562 -8.06 -11.29 26.04
C LEU A 562 -8.78 -10.24 26.89
N VAL A 563 -10.04 -10.46 27.27
CA VAL A 563 -10.78 -9.59 28.21
C VAL A 563 -10.04 -9.54 29.55
N ASP A 564 -9.75 -10.70 30.12
CA ASP A 564 -9.05 -10.83 31.39
C ASP A 564 -7.63 -10.23 31.32
N TYR A 565 -6.87 -10.55 30.27
CA TYR A 565 -5.54 -9.99 30.07
C TYR A 565 -5.55 -8.46 29.95
N CYS A 566 -6.51 -7.89 29.20
CA CYS A 566 -6.65 -6.44 29.08
C CYS A 566 -6.99 -5.79 30.43
N ALA A 567 -7.86 -6.41 31.23
CA ALA A 567 -8.20 -5.92 32.57
C ALA A 567 -6.97 -5.92 33.50
N VAL A 568 -6.19 -7.01 33.51
CA VAL A 568 -4.94 -7.10 34.29
C VAL A 568 -3.92 -6.07 33.82
N THR A 569 -3.71 -5.94 32.51
CA THR A 569 -2.71 -5.03 31.92
C THR A 569 -3.03 -3.55 32.21
N GLN A 570 -4.31 -3.20 32.35
CA GLN A 570 -4.72 -1.83 32.71
C GLN A 570 -4.49 -1.52 34.19
N LEU A 571 -4.60 -2.52 35.07
CA LEU A 571 -4.42 -2.36 36.52
C LEU A 571 -2.95 -2.53 36.96
N ALA A 572 -2.18 -3.35 36.24
CA ALA A 572 -0.82 -3.70 36.61
C ALA A 572 0.20 -2.59 36.27
N HIS A 573 1.08 -2.29 37.22
CA HIS A 573 2.23 -1.43 36.98
C HIS A 573 3.37 -2.18 36.24
N THR A 574 3.37 -3.51 36.27
CA THR A 574 4.35 -4.38 35.62
C THR A 574 3.79 -4.97 34.33
N HIS A 575 4.64 -5.09 33.31
CA HIS A 575 4.28 -5.68 32.03
C HIS A 575 4.39 -7.21 32.11
N VAL A 576 3.29 -7.92 31.88
CA VAL A 576 3.27 -9.37 31.68
C VAL A 576 3.22 -9.62 30.18
N ASP A 577 3.99 -10.58 29.66
CA ASP A 577 3.90 -10.95 28.24
C ASP A 577 2.58 -11.67 27.94
N LEU A 578 1.93 -11.32 26.81
CA LEU A 578 0.64 -11.87 26.42
C LEU A 578 0.67 -13.39 26.27
N PHE A 579 1.72 -13.94 25.65
CA PHE A 579 1.79 -15.38 25.39
C PHE A 579 2.10 -16.16 26.67
N ASP A 580 2.96 -15.62 27.53
CA ASP A 580 3.22 -16.21 28.85
C ASP A 580 1.95 -16.23 29.71
N TRP A 581 1.17 -15.13 29.68
CA TRP A 581 -0.08 -15.04 30.42
C TRP A 581 -1.09 -16.10 29.95
N ILE A 582 -1.35 -16.17 28.63
CA ILE A 582 -2.26 -17.18 28.07
C ILE A 582 -1.74 -18.60 28.38
N GLY A 583 -0.43 -18.81 28.23
CA GLY A 583 0.24 -20.08 28.51
C GLY A 583 0.00 -20.57 29.94
N ASN A 584 0.18 -19.68 30.92
CA ASN A 584 -0.03 -19.99 32.33
C ASN A 584 -1.51 -20.20 32.69
N THR A 585 -2.43 -19.50 32.01
CA THR A 585 -3.87 -19.66 32.25
C THR A 585 -4.41 -20.97 31.68
N LEU A 586 -3.93 -21.40 30.51
CA LEU A 586 -4.35 -22.66 29.88
C LEU A 586 -3.65 -23.90 30.47
N ASN A 587 -2.39 -23.76 30.86
CA ASN A 587 -1.66 -24.75 31.64
C ASN A 587 -1.38 -24.21 33.03
N PRO A 588 -2.38 -24.11 33.93
CA PRO A 588 -2.09 -23.86 35.32
C PRO A 588 -1.21 -25.02 35.76
N ARG A 589 0.08 -24.75 36.03
CA ARG A 589 0.98 -25.77 36.60
C ARG A 589 0.19 -26.46 37.70
N SER A 590 0.18 -27.79 37.71
CA SER A 590 -0.29 -28.60 38.83
C SER A 590 0.49 -28.15 40.07
N GLN A 591 0.01 -27.10 40.73
CA GLN A 591 0.42 -26.70 42.06
C GLN A 591 -0.43 -27.55 43.00
N LEU A 592 -0.09 -28.84 43.05
CA LEU A 592 -0.48 -29.78 44.09
C LEU A 592 0.79 -30.45 44.60
#